data_AF-A0A108T234-F1
#
_entry.id   AF-A0A108T234-F1
#
_cell.length_a   1.000
_cell.length_b   1.000
_cell.length_c   1.000
_cell.angle_alpha   90.00
_cell.angle_beta   90.00
_cell.angle_gamma   90.00
#
_symmetry.space_group_name_H-M   'P 1'
#
loop_
_entity.id
_entity.type
_entity.pdbx_description
1 polymer ?
#
loop_
_entity_poly.entity_id
_entity_poly.type
_entity_poly.pdbx_seq_one_letter_code
_entity_poly.pdbx_strand_id
1 'polypeptide(L)' 'MTVTMSPQIKFIKQQKPKLPRKRKKACIKVQGRKSYYSTVNLAKVDGEYPCKFWMNSTVEMRPTMINGTVALIPTPSQYW' A
#
# COMPACT_ATOMS: atom_id res chain seq x y z
N MET A 1 -41.45 2.45 -25.17
CA MET A 1 -40.03 2.09 -25.07
C MET A 1 -39.47 2.74 -23.82
N THR A 2 -39.29 2.00 -22.72
CA THR A 2 -38.79 2.53 -21.45
C THR A 2 -37.28 2.37 -21.40
N VAL A 3 -36.56 3.49 -21.46
CA VAL A 3 -35.09 3.52 -21.36
C VAL A 3 -34.72 3.32 -19.89
N THR A 4 -34.22 2.14 -19.56
CA THR A 4 -33.67 1.84 -18.23
C THR A 4 -32.31 2.53 -18.10
N MET A 5 -32.28 3.64 -17.36
CA MET A 5 -31.04 4.33 -17.00
C MET A 5 -30.24 3.40 -16.08
N SER A 6 -29.23 2.73 -16.65
CA SER A 6 -28.28 1.92 -15.89
C SER A 6 -27.61 2.78 -14.81
N PRO A 7 -27.51 2.33 -13.55
CA PRO A 7 -26.88 3.13 -12.51
C PRO A 7 -25.43 3.40 -12.88
N GLN A 8 -25.13 4.68 -13.10
CA GLN A 8 -23.78 5.19 -13.31
C GLN A 8 -22.90 4.68 -12.16
N ILE A 9 -22.02 3.71 -12.45
CA ILE A 9 -20.99 3.27 -11.52
C ILE A 9 -20.18 4.54 -11.23
N LYS A 10 -20.41 5.13 -10.06
CA LYS A 10 -19.59 6.23 -9.57
C LYS A 10 -18.19 5.67 -9.52
N PHE A 11 -17.34 6.03 -10.48
CA PHE A 11 -15.90 5.88 -10.38
C PHE A 11 -15.50 6.65 -9.14
N ILE A 12 -15.47 5.96 -7.99
CA ILE A 12 -14.87 6.48 -6.78
C ILE A 12 -13.46 6.84 -7.22
N LYS A 13 -13.16 8.14 -7.34
CA LYS A 13 -11.81 8.62 -7.62
C LYS A 13 -10.92 7.88 -6.64
N GLN A 14 -10.17 6.89 -7.13
CA GLN A 14 -9.33 6.06 -6.29
C GLN A 14 -8.43 7.02 -5.52
N GLN A 15 -8.62 7.11 -4.21
CA GLN A 15 -7.84 8.06 -3.44
C GLN A 15 -6.39 7.66 -3.61
N LYS A 16 -5.57 8.61 -4.06
CA LYS A 16 -4.17 8.35 -4.35
C LYS A 16 -3.52 7.70 -3.12
N PRO A 17 -2.80 6.57 -3.26
CA PRO A 17 -2.16 5.91 -2.13
C PRO A 17 -1.13 6.87 -1.52
N LYS A 18 -1.50 7.49 -0.39
CA LYS A 18 -0.73 8.60 0.19
C LYS A 18 -1.02 8.77 1.68
N LEU A 19 0.04 8.83 2.48
CA LEU A 19 -0.06 9.28 3.87
C LEU A 19 -0.50 10.77 4.01
N PRO A 20 -1.24 11.11 5.08
CA PRO A 20 -1.47 12.49 5.49
C PRO A 20 -0.17 13.30 5.63
N ARG A 21 -0.22 14.62 5.39
CA ARG A 21 0.98 15.48 5.29
C ARG A 21 1.94 15.34 6.48
N LYS A 22 1.42 15.30 7.71
CA LYS A 22 2.23 15.15 8.94
C LYS A 22 2.96 13.79 8.96
N ARG A 23 2.23 12.69 8.75
CA ARG A 23 2.78 11.32 8.69
C ARG A 23 3.76 11.13 7.54
N LYS A 24 3.47 11.69 6.35
CA LYS A 24 4.40 11.70 5.20
C LYS A 24 5.74 12.33 5.57
N LYS A 25 5.73 13.49 6.24
CA LYS A 25 6.98 14.16 6.65
C LYS A 25 7.78 13.31 7.64
N ALA A 26 7.11 12.68 8.61
CA ALA A 26 7.76 11.77 9.56
C ALA A 26 8.36 10.53 8.86
N CYS A 27 7.58 9.89 7.99
CA CYS A 27 8.02 8.76 7.17
C CYS A 27 9.27 9.11 6.34
N ILE A 28 9.23 10.23 5.61
CA ILE A 28 10.37 10.67 4.80
C ILE A 28 11.58 11.03 5.66
N LYS A 29 11.38 11.58 6.87
CA LYS A 29 12.48 11.90 7.79
C LYS A 29 13.21 10.65 8.25
N VAL A 30 12.49 9.55 8.49
CA VAL A 30 13.05 8.30 9.03
C VAL A 30 13.54 7.36 7.93
N GLN A 31 12.80 7.18 6.84
CA GLN A 31 13.12 6.20 5.78
C GLN A 31 13.66 6.83 4.48
N GLY A 32 13.62 8.15 4.38
CA GLY A 32 14.01 8.87 3.18
C GLY A 32 12.90 8.99 2.13
N ARG A 33 13.13 9.88 1.16
CA ARG A 33 12.17 10.17 0.08
C ARG A 33 11.98 8.98 -0.85
N LYS A 34 13.07 8.27 -1.19
CA LYS A 34 13.05 7.15 -2.14
C LYS A 34 12.12 6.03 -1.68
N SER A 35 12.22 5.62 -0.42
CA SER A 35 11.36 4.58 0.19
C SER A 35 9.88 4.93 0.02
N TYR A 36 9.49 6.13 0.45
CA TYR A 36 8.10 6.60 0.37
C TYR A 36 7.53 6.55 -1.05
N TYR A 37 8.25 7.12 -2.03
CA TYR A 37 7.75 7.17 -3.41
C TYR A 37 7.77 5.79 -4.09
N SER A 38 8.71 4.92 -3.73
CA SER A 38 8.72 3.53 -4.18
C SER A 38 7.45 2.80 -3.71
N THR A 39 7.09 2.90 -2.43
CA THR A 39 5.86 2.30 -1.89
C THR A 39 4.61 2.84 -2.58
N VAL A 40 4.53 4.16 -2.80
CA VAL A 40 3.41 4.78 -3.52
C VAL A 40 3.30 4.26 -4.95
N ASN A 41 4.42 4.07 -5.64
CA ASN A 41 4.42 3.58 -7.01
C ASN A 41 4.07 2.10 -7.08
N LEU A 42 4.60 1.27 -6.17
CA LEU A 42 4.23 -0.14 -6.06
C LEU A 42 2.72 -0.30 -5.79
N ALA A 43 2.17 0.43 -4.81
CA ALA A 43 0.75 0.38 -4.51
C ALA A 43 -0.15 0.81 -5.69
N LYS A 44 0.34 1.68 -6.59
CA LYS A 44 -0.38 2.02 -7.82
C LYS A 44 -0.36 0.88 -8.85
N VAL A 45 0.75 0.14 -8.93
CA VAL A 45 0.90 -1.00 -9.86
C VAL A 45 0.09 -2.19 -9.35
N ASP A 46 0.19 -2.49 -8.06
CA ASP A 46 -0.50 -3.61 -7.41
C ASP A 46 -2.00 -3.32 -7.18
N GLY A 47 -2.42 -2.06 -7.31
CA GLY A 47 -3.79 -1.63 -7.02
C GLY A 47 -4.16 -1.70 -5.53
N GLU A 48 -3.16 -1.74 -4.63
CA GLU A 48 -3.37 -1.89 -3.20
C GLU A 48 -4.10 -0.67 -2.60
N TYR A 49 -5.31 -0.89 -2.09
CA TYR A 49 -6.11 0.14 -1.43
C TYR A 49 -6.78 -0.39 -0.16
N PRO A 50 -6.51 0.18 1.03
CA PRO A 50 -5.59 1.29 1.31
C PRO A 50 -4.11 0.86 1.30
N CYS A 51 -3.25 1.66 0.68
CA CYS A 51 -1.79 1.44 0.65
C CYS A 51 -1.19 1.42 2.06
N LYS A 52 -0.54 0.31 2.42
CA LYS A 52 0.15 0.14 3.70
C LYS A 52 1.59 0.61 3.60
N PHE A 53 1.93 1.68 4.33
CA PHE A 53 3.29 2.20 4.38
C PHE A 53 4.08 1.48 5.47
N TRP A 54 4.93 0.53 5.10
CA TRP A 54 5.67 -0.28 6.06
C TRP A 54 6.71 0.54 6.80
N MET A 55 6.91 0.27 8.09
CA MET A 55 8.05 0.80 8.81
C MET A 55 9.27 -0.12 8.59
N ASN A 56 10.20 0.24 7.71
CA ASN A 56 11.37 -0.58 7.34
C ASN A 56 12.18 -1.12 8.53
N SER A 57 12.26 -0.38 9.65
CA SER A 57 12.97 -0.84 10.85
C SER A 57 12.27 -1.97 11.59
N THR A 58 11.00 -2.25 11.28
CA THR A 58 10.18 -3.26 11.94
C THR A 58 9.84 -4.43 11.03
N VAL A 59 10.46 -4.49 9.84
CA VAL A 59 10.32 -5.58 8.90
C VAL A 59 11.20 -6.75 9.35
N GLU A 60 10.56 -7.84 9.71
CA GLU A 60 11.22 -9.10 10.05
C GLU A 60 11.04 -10.10 8.92
N MET A 61 12.07 -10.89 8.62
CA MET A 61 11.94 -12.02 7.70
C MET A 61 11.29 -13.18 8.43
N ARG A 62 10.05 -13.51 8.06
CA ARG A 62 9.33 -14.62 8.67
C ARG A 62 9.28 -15.82 7.72
N PRO A 63 9.70 -17.02 8.15
CA PRO A 63 9.52 -18.22 7.35
C PRO A 63 8.03 -18.53 7.27
N THR A 64 7.51 -18.53 6.04
CA THR A 64 6.10 -18.80 5.75
C THR A 64 6.02 -19.94 4.75
N MET A 65 5.16 -20.92 5.02
CA MET A 65 4.89 -22.01 4.08
C MET A 65 3.99 -21.50 2.95
N ILE A 66 4.50 -21.46 1.73
CA ILE A 66 3.73 -21.16 0.52
C ILE A 66 3.80 -22.39 -0.37
N ASN A 67 2.65 -23.01 -0.66
CA ASN A 67 2.54 -24.18 -1.55
C ASN A 67 3.52 -25.31 -1.20
N GLY A 68 3.71 -25.60 0.09
CA GLY A 68 4.62 -26.66 0.57
C GLY A 68 6.10 -26.29 0.60
N THR A 69 6.49 -25.09 0.15
CA THR A 69 7.87 -24.58 0.22
C THR A 69 8.00 -23.50 1.28
N VAL A 70 9.07 -23.55 2.09
CA VAL A 70 9.38 -22.48 3.05
C VAL A 70 9.95 -21.28 2.30
N ALA A 71 9.25 -20.15 2.34
CA ALA A 71 9.74 -18.88 1.82
C ALA A 71 9.93 -17.87 2.96
N LEU A 72 11.01 -17.10 2.91
CA LEU A 72 11.22 -15.97 3.82
C LEU A 72 10.46 -14.76 3.29
N ILE A 73 9.36 -14.39 3.95
CA ILE A 73 8.55 -13.23 3.57
C ILE A 73 8.90 -12.06 4.49
N PRO A 74 9.27 -10.88 3.94
CA PRO A 74 9.42 -9.68 4.74
C PRO A 74 8.05 -9.26 5.29
N THR A 75 7.92 -9.29 6.61
CA THR A 75 6.67 -9.00 7.30
C THR A 75 6.87 -7.80 8.24
N PRO A 76 6.26 -6.64 7.99
CA PRO A 76 6.33 -5.50 8.91
C PRO A 76 5.48 -5.75 10.15
N SER A 77 6.00 -5.41 11.33
CA SER A 77 5.19 -5.36 12.56
C SER A 77 4.53 -4.00 12.80
N GLN A 78 5.01 -2.92 12.14
CA GLN A 78 4.44 -1.58 12.25
C GLN A 78 4.31 -0.87 10.89
N TYR A 79 3.37 0.07 10.85
CA TYR A 79 3.05 0.87 9.67
C TYR A 79 3.04 2.36 10.02
N TRP A 80 3.34 3.20 9.01
CA TRP A 80 3.37 4.65 9.13
C TRP A 80 2.03 5.30 9.29
#